data_AF-A0A1G1BJ76-F1
#
_entry.id   AF-A0A1G1BJ76-F1
#
_cell.length_a   1.000
_cell.length_b   1.000
_cell.length_c   1.000
_cell.angle_alpha   90.00
_cell.angle_beta   90.00
_cell.angle_gamma   90.00
#
_symmetry.space_group_name_H-M   'P 1'
#
loop_
_entity.id
_entity.type
_entity.pdbx_description
1 polymer ?
#
loop_
_entity_poly.entity_id
_entity_poly.type
_entity_poly.pdbx_seq_one_letter_code
_entity_poly.pdbx_strand_id
1 'polypeptide(L)'
;MPPLDLTKQYIIQSLVGAANNLRLSSEKIETVAILKERLSGAENLAEELKNFKKITELSKLGIKLSELLNYIESGKIDFLKLSERFKEQSYSLVKDLSNVLDILTPQAAKALFGEKEETPIKVDLTQIPIKGTTATFDYSIDLPKRSTADDLKEAIILEELEKEAPFNFENFEEKVLKPVKELDSFLNRVLKFDYTDGEIHSYIKVMKENSELSQKIGFEVLSNMHSILAKGLDLIHQKKIAPSINVIESLRACLIVIVAVVRGKEVDITNYLTKAEGFGKSISSKNKGN
;
A
#
# COMPACT_ATOMS: atom_id res chain seq x y z
N MET A 1 10.77 -19.95 -14.74
CA MET A 1 9.45 -19.40 -14.38
C MET A 1 8.78 -20.45 -13.52
N PRO A 2 8.60 -20.23 -12.20
CA PRO A 2 7.95 -21.22 -11.37
C PRO A 2 6.49 -21.40 -11.83
N PRO A 3 5.93 -22.61 -11.77
CA PRO A 3 4.57 -22.88 -12.23
C PRO A 3 3.58 -21.99 -11.48
N LEU A 4 2.61 -21.46 -12.22
CA LEU A 4 1.52 -20.65 -11.68
C LEU A 4 0.70 -21.51 -10.72
N ASP A 5 0.93 -21.37 -9.41
CA ASP A 5 0.11 -22.03 -8.40
C ASP A 5 -1.22 -21.28 -8.25
N LEU A 6 -2.17 -21.65 -9.12
CA LEU A 6 -3.53 -21.11 -9.16
C LEU A 6 -4.19 -21.13 -7.77
N THR A 7 -3.90 -22.17 -6.99
CA THR A 7 -4.45 -22.38 -5.66
C THR A 7 -3.89 -21.34 -4.69
N LYS A 8 -2.57 -21.15 -4.64
CA LYS A 8 -1.94 -20.07 -3.84
C LYS A 8 -2.48 -18.70 -4.24
N GLN A 9 -2.55 -18.43 -5.54
CA GLN A 9 -3.05 -17.14 -6.04
C GLN A 9 -4.49 -16.91 -5.60
N TYR A 10 -5.36 -17.90 -5.70
CA TYR A 10 -6.75 -17.74 -5.30
C TYR A 10 -6.92 -17.46 -3.81
N ILE A 11 -6.16 -18.16 -2.95
CA ILE A 11 -6.18 -17.95 -1.51
C ILE A 11 -5.70 -16.54 -1.16
N ILE A 12 -4.57 -16.12 -1.73
CA ILE A 12 -4.02 -14.78 -1.51
C ILE A 12 -4.98 -13.71 -2.00
N GLN A 13 -5.57 -13.87 -3.18
CA GLN A 13 -6.52 -12.91 -3.74
C GLN A 13 -7.82 -12.88 -2.94
N SER A 14 -8.27 -14.01 -2.39
CA SER A 14 -9.44 -14.03 -1.51
C SER A 14 -9.18 -13.28 -0.20
N LEU A 15 -7.97 -13.42 0.36
CA LEU A 15 -7.53 -12.70 1.55
C LEU A 15 -7.43 -11.19 1.28
N VAL A 16 -6.79 -10.78 0.19
CA VAL A 16 -6.67 -9.38 -0.21
C VAL A 16 -8.05 -8.78 -0.54
N GLY A 17 -8.90 -9.54 -1.23
CA GLY A 17 -10.29 -9.18 -1.50
C GLY A 17 -11.07 -8.93 -0.20
N ALA A 18 -10.88 -9.77 0.81
CA ALA A 18 -11.47 -9.56 2.14
C ALA A 18 -10.90 -8.31 2.83
N ALA A 19 -9.59 -8.12 2.79
CA ALA A 19 -8.90 -6.96 3.37
C ALA A 19 -9.38 -5.64 2.75
N ASN A 20 -9.60 -5.61 1.44
CA ASN A 20 -10.12 -4.44 0.72
C ASN A 20 -11.55 -4.03 1.14
N ASN A 21 -12.30 -4.93 1.80
CA ASN A 21 -13.61 -4.63 2.37
C ASN A 21 -13.55 -4.22 3.84
N LEU A 22 -12.36 -4.20 4.45
CA LEU A 22 -12.16 -3.84 5.85
C LEU A 22 -11.59 -2.43 5.98
N ARG A 23 -11.92 -1.79 7.11
CA ARG A 23 -11.19 -0.62 7.58
C ARG A 23 -9.86 -1.08 8.17
N LEU A 24 -8.77 -0.72 7.51
CA LEU A 24 -7.43 -1.12 7.93
C LEU A 24 -6.64 0.12 8.36
N SER A 25 -6.21 0.14 9.62
CA SER A 25 -5.13 1.03 10.06
C SER A 25 -3.80 0.58 9.45
N SER A 26 -2.78 1.43 9.47
CA SER A 26 -1.41 1.06 9.04
C SER A 26 -0.94 -0.28 9.62
N GLU A 27 -1.19 -0.52 10.91
CA GLU A 27 -0.85 -1.80 11.56
C GLU A 27 -1.61 -2.98 10.94
N LYS A 28 -2.91 -2.84 10.71
CA LYS A 28 -3.73 -3.92 10.11
C LYS A 28 -3.32 -4.20 8.67
N ILE A 29 -2.96 -3.15 7.92
CA ILE A 29 -2.41 -3.26 6.56
C ILE A 29 -1.12 -4.08 6.59
N GLU A 30 -0.22 -3.78 7.53
CA GLU A 30 1.04 -4.49 7.70
C GLU A 30 0.80 -5.96 8.06
N THR A 31 -0.09 -6.24 9.00
CA THR A 31 -0.44 -7.62 9.36
C THR A 31 -0.99 -8.39 8.14
N VAL A 32 -1.84 -7.77 7.30
CA VAL A 32 -2.32 -8.41 6.05
C VAL A 32 -1.16 -8.68 5.09
N ALA A 33 -0.22 -7.73 4.95
CA ALA A 33 0.94 -7.90 4.08
C ALA A 33 1.85 -9.05 4.56
N ILE A 34 2.11 -9.14 5.87
CA ILE A 34 2.87 -10.25 6.48
C ILE A 34 2.17 -11.58 6.23
N LEU A 35 0.85 -11.66 6.41
CA LEU A 35 0.07 -12.87 6.15
C LEU A 35 0.14 -13.28 4.68
N LYS A 36 0.03 -12.31 3.76
CA LYS A 36 0.18 -12.54 2.32
C LYS A 36 1.57 -13.05 1.96
N GLU A 37 2.61 -12.44 2.51
CA GLU A 37 4.00 -12.84 2.28
C GLU A 37 4.23 -14.26 2.78
N ARG A 38 3.74 -14.59 3.98
CA ARG A 38 3.83 -15.94 4.54
C ARG A 38 3.14 -16.99 3.66
N LEU A 39 1.92 -16.71 3.19
CA LEU A 39 1.17 -17.61 2.30
C LEU A 39 1.83 -17.74 0.93
N SER A 40 2.47 -16.67 0.43
CA SER A 40 3.19 -16.67 -0.84
C SER A 40 4.52 -17.42 -0.77
N GLY A 41 5.22 -17.33 0.37
CA GLY A 41 6.52 -17.99 0.61
C GLY A 41 6.39 -19.46 1.04
N ALA A 42 5.20 -19.92 1.41
CA ALA A 42 4.98 -21.31 1.81
C ALA A 42 5.20 -22.27 0.63
N GLU A 43 6.08 -23.27 0.78
CA GLU A 43 6.25 -24.35 -0.22
C GLU A 43 4.96 -25.17 -0.32
N ASN A 44 4.43 -25.61 0.84
CA ASN A 44 3.19 -26.37 0.96
C ASN A 44 2.10 -25.55 1.65
N LEU A 45 1.16 -25.03 0.87
CA LEU A 45 0.06 -24.21 1.38
C LEU A 45 -0.86 -24.99 2.34
N ALA A 46 -1.10 -26.28 2.09
CA ALA A 46 -1.97 -27.09 2.95
C ALA A 46 -1.38 -27.29 4.35
N GLU A 47 -0.06 -27.45 4.46
CA GLU A 47 0.63 -27.53 5.75
C GLU A 47 0.68 -26.19 6.47
N GLU A 48 0.92 -25.11 5.73
CA GLU A 48 0.91 -23.77 6.32
C GLU A 48 -0.47 -23.41 6.88
N LEU A 49 -1.55 -23.75 6.18
CA LEU A 49 -2.91 -23.56 6.68
C LEU A 49 -3.26 -24.48 7.87
N LYS A 50 -2.64 -25.67 7.96
CA LYS A 50 -2.71 -26.49 9.18
C LYS A 50 -1.98 -25.83 10.34
N ASN A 51 -0.89 -25.11 10.10
CA ASN A 51 -0.20 -24.35 11.13
C ASN A 51 -1.05 -23.14 11.58
N PHE A 52 -1.71 -22.45 10.66
CA PHE A 52 -2.65 -21.38 11.00
C PHE A 52 -3.79 -21.87 11.89
N LYS A 53 -4.29 -23.09 11.67
CA LYS A 53 -5.30 -23.72 12.54
C LYS A 53 -4.84 -23.96 13.98
N LYS A 54 -3.53 -24.12 14.20
CA LYS A 54 -2.94 -24.37 15.53
C LYS A 54 -2.65 -23.09 16.30
N ILE A 55 -2.47 -21.98 15.60
CA ILE A 55 -2.26 -20.66 16.20
C ILE A 55 -3.63 -20.13 16.64
N THR A 56 -3.80 -19.86 17.93
CA THR A 56 -5.10 -19.49 18.53
C THR A 56 -5.74 -18.31 17.80
N GLU A 57 -4.93 -17.29 17.51
CA GLU A 57 -5.29 -16.03 16.87
C GLU A 57 -5.72 -16.25 15.41
N LEU A 58 -5.08 -17.17 14.69
CA LEU A 58 -5.32 -17.43 13.27
C LEU A 58 -6.28 -18.60 13.02
N SER A 59 -6.68 -19.32 14.06
CA SER A 59 -7.39 -20.59 13.95
C SER A 59 -8.64 -20.53 13.05
N LYS A 60 -9.51 -19.54 13.27
CA LYS A 60 -10.74 -19.33 12.49
C LYS A 60 -10.45 -18.99 11.03
N LEU A 61 -9.46 -18.11 10.79
CA LEU A 61 -9.03 -17.76 9.44
C LEU A 61 -8.41 -18.98 8.74
N GLY A 62 -7.56 -19.75 9.43
CA GLY A 62 -6.95 -20.97 8.92
C GLY A 62 -7.95 -22.06 8.56
N ILE A 63 -9.05 -22.19 9.31
CA ILE A 63 -10.17 -23.09 8.96
C ILE A 63 -10.78 -22.68 7.63
N LYS A 64 -11.20 -21.40 7.50
CA LYS A 64 -11.84 -20.93 6.26
C LYS A 64 -10.91 -20.98 5.06
N LEU A 65 -9.66 -20.55 5.20
CA LEU A 65 -8.67 -20.64 4.12
C LEU A 65 -8.45 -22.10 3.69
N SER A 66 -8.54 -23.06 4.60
CA SER A 66 -8.48 -24.49 4.24
C SER A 66 -9.73 -24.97 3.49
N GLU A 67 -10.91 -24.43 3.79
CA GLU A 67 -12.13 -24.74 3.04
C GLU A 67 -12.04 -24.22 1.60
N LEU A 68 -11.53 -23.00 1.42
CA LEU A 68 -11.21 -22.44 0.11
C LEU A 68 -10.20 -23.29 -0.66
N LEU A 69 -9.15 -23.77 0.03
CA LEU A 69 -8.13 -24.64 -0.54
C LEU A 69 -8.77 -25.94 -1.07
N ASN A 70 -9.56 -26.61 -0.22
CA ASN A 70 -10.28 -27.82 -0.58
C ASN A 70 -11.26 -27.60 -1.75
N TYR A 71 -11.93 -26.44 -1.81
CA TYR A 71 -12.84 -26.11 -2.89
C TYR A 71 -12.11 -26.13 -4.25
N ILE A 72 -10.92 -25.53 -4.32
CA ILE A 72 -10.13 -25.49 -5.55
C ILE A 72 -9.53 -26.84 -5.88
N GLU A 73 -8.98 -27.54 -4.89
CA GLU A 73 -8.37 -28.86 -5.09
C GLU A 73 -9.40 -29.93 -5.44
N SER A 74 -10.68 -29.76 -5.06
CA SER A 74 -11.74 -30.73 -5.37
C SER A 74 -12.07 -30.86 -6.86
N GLY A 75 -11.55 -29.96 -7.70
CA GLY A 75 -11.66 -30.05 -9.17
C GLY A 75 -13.06 -29.81 -9.75
N LYS A 76 -14.09 -29.59 -8.92
CA LYS A 76 -15.47 -29.32 -9.34
C LYS A 76 -15.75 -27.82 -9.49
N ILE A 77 -14.83 -27.10 -10.12
CA ILE A 77 -14.97 -25.66 -10.30
C ILE A 77 -15.86 -25.40 -11.52
N ASP A 78 -17.01 -24.78 -11.27
CA ASP A 78 -17.83 -24.21 -12.34
C ASP A 78 -17.22 -22.86 -12.77
N PHE A 79 -16.47 -22.87 -13.87
CA PHE A 79 -15.81 -21.68 -14.40
C PHE A 79 -16.77 -20.55 -14.79
N LEU A 80 -18.03 -20.85 -15.13
CA LEU A 80 -19.03 -19.82 -15.42
C LEU A 80 -19.39 -19.01 -14.18
N LYS A 81 -19.34 -19.64 -12.99
CA LYS A 81 -19.70 -19.03 -11.70
C LYS A 81 -18.50 -18.73 -10.81
N LEU A 82 -17.27 -18.98 -11.29
CA LEU A 82 -16.06 -18.82 -10.50
C LEU A 82 -15.89 -17.39 -9.96
N SER A 83 -16.23 -16.37 -10.75
CA SER A 83 -16.12 -14.98 -10.32
C SER A 83 -17.14 -14.62 -9.21
N GLU A 84 -18.36 -15.14 -9.30
CA GLU A 84 -19.39 -14.97 -8.27
C GLU A 84 -18.99 -15.71 -6.99
N ARG A 85 -18.53 -16.96 -7.12
CA ARG A 85 -18.03 -17.77 -6.01
C ARG A 85 -16.83 -17.13 -5.34
N PHE A 86 -15.89 -16.58 -6.10
CA PHE A 86 -14.74 -15.87 -5.56
C PHE A 86 -15.16 -14.66 -4.72
N LYS A 87 -16.12 -13.87 -5.19
CA LYS A 87 -16.66 -12.73 -4.43
C LYS A 87 -17.34 -13.18 -3.13
N GLU A 88 -18.19 -14.20 -3.20
CA GLU A 88 -18.84 -14.78 -2.02
C GLU A 88 -17.83 -15.28 -0.99
N GLN A 89 -16.84 -16.04 -1.44
CA GLN A 89 -15.83 -16.63 -0.57
C GLN A 89 -14.91 -15.57 0.03
N SER A 90 -14.48 -14.57 -0.75
CA SER A 90 -13.71 -13.42 -0.27
C SER A 90 -14.51 -12.63 0.78
N TYR A 91 -15.79 -12.37 0.52
CA TYR A 91 -16.65 -11.67 1.48
C TYR A 91 -16.83 -12.48 2.77
N SER A 92 -16.91 -13.80 2.67
CA SER A 92 -17.02 -14.68 3.84
C SER A 92 -15.81 -14.59 4.78
N LEU A 93 -14.63 -14.22 4.27
CA LEU A 93 -13.40 -14.04 5.04
C LEU A 93 -13.34 -12.72 5.80
N VAL A 94 -14.15 -11.72 5.42
CA VAL A 94 -14.09 -10.35 5.98
C VAL A 94 -14.20 -10.36 7.50
N LYS A 95 -15.19 -11.09 8.05
CA LYS A 95 -15.41 -11.16 9.50
C LYS A 95 -14.25 -11.85 10.23
N ASP A 96 -13.75 -12.95 9.67
CA ASP A 96 -12.68 -13.74 10.29
C ASP A 96 -11.34 -12.99 10.24
N LEU A 97 -11.06 -12.34 9.11
CA LEU A 97 -9.90 -11.47 8.95
C LEU A 97 -9.99 -10.25 9.88
N SER A 98 -11.14 -9.61 10.03
CA SER A 98 -11.30 -8.50 11.00
C SER A 98 -10.93 -8.93 12.41
N ASN A 99 -11.46 -10.08 12.86
CA ASN A 99 -11.15 -10.61 14.20
C ASN A 99 -9.66 -10.89 14.37
N VAL A 100 -9.01 -11.46 13.35
CA VAL A 100 -7.54 -11.66 13.36
C VAL A 100 -6.83 -10.33 13.50
N LEU A 101 -7.20 -9.33 12.69
CA LEU A 101 -6.54 -8.03 12.67
C LEU A 101 -6.82 -7.16 13.91
N ASP A 102 -7.86 -7.49 14.69
CA ASP A 102 -8.14 -6.87 15.98
C ASP A 102 -7.27 -7.44 17.12
N ILE A 103 -6.74 -8.66 16.94
CA ILE A 103 -5.97 -9.38 17.96
C ILE A 103 -4.48 -9.43 17.61
N LEU A 104 -4.16 -9.53 16.32
CA LEU A 104 -2.82 -9.78 15.81
C LEU A 104 -2.15 -8.48 15.34
N THR A 105 -1.21 -7.99 16.14
CA THR A 105 -0.36 -6.85 15.77
C THR A 105 0.74 -7.26 14.78
N PRO A 106 1.34 -6.32 14.04
CA PRO A 106 2.46 -6.62 13.13
C PRO A 106 3.64 -7.30 13.84
N GLN A 107 3.93 -6.89 15.07
CA GLN A 107 5.00 -7.45 15.89
C GLN A 107 4.70 -8.89 16.28
N ALA A 108 3.45 -9.18 16.69
CA ALA A 108 3.02 -10.54 16.99
C ALA A 108 3.01 -11.42 15.73
N ALA A 109 2.57 -10.89 14.59
CA ALA A 109 2.64 -11.60 13.31
C ALA A 109 4.08 -11.92 12.92
N LYS A 110 5.00 -10.94 13.00
CA LYS A 110 6.43 -11.16 12.78
C LYS A 110 7.04 -12.14 13.79
N ALA A 111 6.59 -12.17 15.05
CA ALA A 111 7.08 -13.15 16.03
C ALA A 111 6.55 -14.57 15.76
N LEU A 112 5.33 -14.70 15.24
CA LEU A 112 4.73 -15.98 14.88
C LEU A 112 5.30 -16.58 13.60
N PHE A 113 5.68 -15.73 12.65
CA PHE A 113 6.18 -16.14 11.33
C PHE A 113 7.69 -15.93 11.15
N GLY A 114 8.31 -15.22 12.08
CA GLY A 114 9.72 -14.90 12.10
C GLY A 114 10.55 -16.16 12.14
N GLU A 115 11.61 -16.14 11.35
CA GLU A 115 12.55 -17.21 11.21
C GLU A 115 13.03 -17.70 12.57
N LYS A 116 13.16 -19.02 12.71
CA LYS A 116 13.99 -19.62 13.75
C LYS A 116 15.46 -19.22 13.48
N GLU A 117 15.84 -17.99 13.79
CA GLU A 117 17.22 -17.66 14.09
C GLU A 117 17.44 -17.83 15.59
N GLU A 118 17.57 -19.10 16.02
CA GLU A 118 18.35 -19.39 17.21
C GLU A 118 19.82 -19.15 16.87
N THR A 119 20.38 -18.03 17.31
CA THR A 119 21.48 -18.07 18.27
C THR A 119 21.55 -16.72 19.01
N PRO A 120 21.44 -16.69 20.34
CA PRO A 120 21.81 -15.51 21.09
C PRO A 120 23.33 -15.38 20.98
N ILE A 121 23.81 -14.41 20.21
CA ILE A 121 25.20 -13.99 20.33
C ILE A 121 25.33 -13.39 21.73
N LYS A 122 25.83 -14.18 22.69
CA LYS A 122 26.39 -13.68 23.94
C LYS A 122 27.63 -12.88 23.58
N VAL A 123 27.47 -11.57 23.37
CA VAL A 123 28.61 -10.66 23.35
C VAL A 123 28.92 -10.31 24.80
N ASP A 124 29.93 -10.97 25.35
CA ASP A 124 30.55 -10.62 26.62
C ASP A 124 31.42 -9.37 26.40
N LEU A 125 30.97 -8.22 26.93
CA LEU A 125 31.59 -6.90 26.75
C LEU A 125 32.86 -6.69 27.61
N THR A 126 33.50 -7.75 28.11
CA THR A 126 34.59 -7.60 29.09
C THR A 126 36.01 -7.75 28.57
N GLN A 127 36.23 -7.93 27.26
CA GLN A 127 37.60 -8.07 26.75
C GLN A 127 37.81 -7.35 25.42
N ILE A 128 38.51 -6.21 25.46
CA ILE A 128 39.73 -5.88 24.69
C ILE A 128 40.10 -4.40 24.96
N PRO A 129 41.40 -4.06 25.06
CA PRO A 129 41.92 -3.09 26.01
C PRO A 129 42.09 -1.67 25.45
N ILE A 130 41.86 -0.70 26.33
CA ILE A 130 42.14 0.71 26.13
C ILE A 130 43.66 0.92 26.07
N LYS A 131 44.19 1.34 24.91
CA LYS A 131 45.47 2.03 24.82
C LYS A 131 45.21 3.48 24.42
N GLY A 132 45.39 4.37 25.39
CA GLY A 132 45.24 5.80 25.21
C GLY A 132 46.33 6.40 24.34
N THR A 133 45.98 7.49 23.67
CA THR A 133 46.94 8.55 23.38
C THR A 133 46.19 9.88 23.44
N THR A 134 46.60 10.69 24.40
CA THR A 134 46.15 12.06 24.67
C THR A 134 46.67 13.02 23.61
N ALA A 135 45.78 13.76 22.96
CA ALA A 135 46.10 15.04 22.32
C ALA A 135 44.84 15.92 22.30
N THR A 136 44.83 16.95 23.12
CA THR A 136 43.87 18.06 23.08
C THR A 136 44.26 19.01 21.95
N PHE A 137 43.40 19.21 20.95
CA PHE A 137 43.47 20.36 20.06
C PHE A 137 42.07 20.94 19.78
N ASP A 138 42.08 22.27 19.82
CA ASP A 138 41.00 23.25 19.72
C ASP A 138 40.22 23.12 18.39
N TYR A 139 38.87 23.16 18.46
CA TYR A 139 38.00 23.14 17.28
C TYR A 139 37.23 24.48 17.18
N SER A 140 37.91 25.50 16.69
CA SER A 140 37.27 26.53 15.87
C SER A 140 37.40 26.10 14.40
N ILE A 141 36.46 25.26 13.92
CA ILE A 141 36.31 24.99 12.49
C ILE A 141 35.23 25.90 11.94
N ASP A 142 35.66 26.85 11.12
CA ASP A 142 34.85 27.64 10.21
C ASP A 142 34.22 26.66 9.19
N LEU A 143 32.91 26.42 9.29
CA LEU A 143 32.19 25.56 8.35
C LEU A 143 32.10 26.28 6.99
N PRO A 144 32.56 25.66 5.88
CA PRO A 144 32.32 26.23 4.57
C PRO A 144 30.81 26.27 4.32
N LYS A 145 30.31 27.45 3.93
CA LYS A 145 28.91 27.65 3.52
C LYS A 145 28.56 26.61 2.45
N ARG A 146 27.63 25.72 2.79
CA ARG A 146 27.06 24.72 1.88
C ARG A 146 26.54 25.41 0.62
N SER A 147 26.95 24.90 -0.55
CA SER A 147 26.40 25.31 -1.82
C SER A 147 25.10 24.53 -2.10
N THR A 148 24.13 25.17 -2.74
CA THR A 148 22.85 24.59 -3.16
C THR A 148 23.00 23.34 -4.03
N ALA A 149 24.17 23.14 -4.64
CA ALA A 149 24.51 21.96 -5.43
C ALA A 149 24.76 20.70 -4.57
N ASP A 150 25.21 20.85 -3.32
CA ASP A 150 25.41 19.72 -2.41
C ASP A 150 24.09 19.27 -1.78
N ASP A 151 23.17 20.20 -1.49
CA ASP A 151 21.80 19.88 -1.03
C ASP A 151 21.01 19.10 -2.11
N LEU A 152 21.21 19.44 -3.39
CA LEU A 152 20.59 18.70 -4.50
C LEU A 152 21.15 17.28 -4.66
N LYS A 153 22.45 17.09 -4.43
CA LYS A 153 23.06 15.76 -4.47
C LYS A 153 22.62 14.91 -3.29
N GLU A 154 22.57 15.48 -2.09
CA GLU A 154 22.01 14.79 -0.92
C GLU A 154 20.55 14.40 -1.16
N ALA A 155 19.70 15.28 -1.72
CA ALA A 155 18.30 14.97 -2.03
C ALA A 155 18.14 13.85 -3.07
N ILE A 156 18.99 13.83 -4.11
CA ILE A 156 18.97 12.77 -5.14
C ILE A 156 19.43 11.42 -4.55
N ILE A 157 20.49 11.44 -3.74
CA ILE A 157 21.02 10.24 -3.08
C ILE A 157 20.01 9.71 -2.03
N LEU A 158 19.31 10.60 -1.31
CA LEU A 158 18.24 10.22 -0.38
C LEU A 158 17.02 9.64 -1.11
N GLU A 159 16.58 10.24 -2.22
CA GLU A 159 15.48 9.71 -3.06
C GLU A 159 15.81 8.33 -3.67
N GLU A 160 17.09 8.06 -3.97
CA GLU A 160 17.53 6.73 -4.44
C GLU A 160 17.61 5.69 -3.31
N LEU A 161 18.09 6.08 -2.13
CA LEU A 161 18.14 5.20 -0.95
C LEU A 161 16.74 4.84 -0.41
N GLU A 162 15.76 5.74 -0.50
CA GLU A 162 14.37 5.46 -0.12
C GLU A 162 13.66 4.44 -1.04
N LYS A 163 14.16 4.21 -2.26
CA LYS A 163 13.63 3.16 -3.15
C LYS A 163 14.04 1.75 -2.73
N GLU A 164 15.11 1.61 -1.95
CA GLU A 164 15.66 0.33 -1.49
C GLU A 164 15.41 0.04 0.00
N ALA A 165 14.89 1.00 0.76
CA ALA A 165 14.54 0.79 2.16
C ALA A 165 13.32 -0.15 2.32
N PRO A 166 13.32 -1.05 3.34
CA PRO A 166 12.15 -1.87 3.65
C PRO A 166 10.94 -0.97 3.91
N PHE A 167 9.83 -1.29 3.24
CA PHE A 167 8.60 -0.52 3.26
C PHE A 167 8.12 -0.26 4.71
N ASN A 168 8.07 1.02 5.10
CA ASN A 168 7.62 1.44 6.42
C ASN A 168 6.11 1.74 6.40
N PHE A 169 5.33 0.86 7.04
CA PHE A 169 3.87 0.92 7.08
C PHE A 169 3.33 2.03 7.99
N GLU A 170 4.03 2.42 9.06
CA GLU A 170 3.60 3.52 9.95
C GLU A 170 3.44 4.83 9.18
N ASN A 171 4.28 5.03 8.15
CA ASN A 171 4.24 6.20 7.28
C ASN A 171 3.21 6.12 6.16
N PHE A 172 2.54 4.98 5.92
CA PHE A 172 1.67 4.81 4.74
C PHE A 172 0.42 5.69 4.81
N GLU A 173 -0.32 5.66 5.92
CA GLU A 173 -1.51 6.48 6.14
C GLU A 173 -1.16 7.97 6.06
N GLU A 174 -0.07 8.40 6.71
CA GLU A 174 0.38 9.78 6.67
C GLU A 174 0.80 10.18 5.24
N LYS A 175 1.62 9.36 4.57
CA LYS A 175 2.09 9.63 3.21
C LYS A 175 0.95 9.74 2.18
N VAL A 176 -0.10 8.95 2.35
CA VAL A 176 -1.29 8.98 1.48
C VAL A 176 -2.20 10.17 1.81
N LEU A 177 -2.41 10.49 3.09
CA LEU A 177 -3.35 11.54 3.52
C LEU A 177 -2.75 12.95 3.50
N LYS A 178 -1.47 13.10 3.80
CA LYS A 178 -0.76 14.39 3.86
C LYS A 178 -0.98 15.26 2.61
N PRO A 179 -0.81 14.76 1.37
CA PRO A 179 -1.01 15.59 0.19
C PRO A 179 -2.47 15.97 -0.07
N VAL A 180 -3.48 15.28 0.50
CA VAL A 180 -4.88 15.47 0.12
C VAL A 180 -5.39 16.89 0.38
N LYS A 181 -5.07 17.45 1.55
CA LYS A 181 -5.53 18.80 1.94
C LYS A 181 -4.95 19.87 1.01
N GLU A 182 -3.67 19.74 0.70
CA GLU A 182 -2.98 20.66 -0.20
C GLU A 182 -3.47 20.49 -1.64
N LEU A 183 -3.72 19.25 -2.08
CA LEU A 183 -4.30 18.97 -3.38
C LEU A 183 -5.70 19.58 -3.55
N ASP A 184 -6.58 19.48 -2.56
CA ASP A 184 -7.92 20.09 -2.67
C ASP A 184 -7.85 21.62 -2.80
N SER A 185 -6.92 22.24 -2.06
CA SER A 185 -6.61 23.67 -2.19
C SER A 185 -6.02 23.99 -3.56
N PHE A 186 -5.13 23.14 -4.07
CA PHE A 186 -4.55 23.26 -5.40
C PHE A 186 -5.61 23.14 -6.51
N LEU A 187 -6.55 22.20 -6.40
CA LEU A 187 -7.64 22.03 -7.37
C LEU A 187 -8.51 23.28 -7.53
N ASN A 188 -8.71 24.07 -6.46
CA ASN A 188 -9.36 25.39 -6.54
C ASN A 188 -8.57 26.38 -7.41
N ARG A 189 -7.24 26.34 -7.33
CA ARG A 189 -6.37 27.19 -8.13
C ARG A 189 -6.29 26.71 -9.58
N VAL A 190 -6.27 25.40 -9.80
CA VAL A 190 -6.32 24.79 -11.15
C VAL A 190 -7.58 25.23 -11.91
N LEU A 191 -8.75 25.28 -11.25
CA LEU A 191 -9.99 25.79 -11.85
C LEU A 191 -9.86 27.25 -12.35
N LYS A 192 -9.02 28.05 -11.70
CA LYS A 192 -8.75 29.45 -12.04
C LYS A 192 -7.54 29.62 -12.97
N PHE A 193 -6.93 28.52 -13.43
CA PHE A 193 -5.67 28.52 -14.18
C PHE A 193 -4.51 29.20 -13.44
N ASP A 194 -4.54 29.16 -12.10
CA ASP A 194 -3.57 29.80 -11.22
C ASP A 194 -2.57 28.77 -10.66
N TYR A 195 -1.70 28.25 -11.51
CA TYR A 195 -0.69 27.27 -11.11
C TYR A 195 0.52 27.30 -12.04
N THR A 196 1.64 26.82 -11.52
CA THR A 196 2.87 26.64 -12.30
C THR A 196 3.03 25.20 -12.80
N ASP A 197 3.81 25.03 -13.85
CA ASP A 197 4.14 23.68 -14.37
C ASP A 197 4.87 22.83 -13.33
N GLY A 198 5.72 23.43 -12.49
CA GLY A 198 6.41 22.72 -11.41
C GLY A 198 5.45 22.21 -10.33
N GLU A 199 4.46 23.01 -9.93
CA GLU A 199 3.46 22.63 -8.93
C GLU A 199 2.57 21.48 -9.41
N ILE A 200 2.06 21.53 -10.64
CA ILE A 200 1.21 20.45 -11.14
C ILE A 200 2.03 19.16 -11.31
N HIS A 201 3.28 19.26 -11.75
CA HIS A 201 4.17 18.10 -11.93
C HIS A 201 4.50 17.42 -10.60
N SER A 202 4.74 18.18 -9.52
CA SER A 202 5.01 17.62 -8.20
C SER A 202 3.82 16.81 -7.67
N TYR A 203 2.59 17.34 -7.79
CA TYR A 203 1.39 16.60 -7.39
C TYR A 203 1.13 15.37 -8.26
N ILE A 204 1.43 15.43 -9.56
CA ILE A 204 1.37 14.24 -10.44
C ILE A 204 2.35 13.17 -9.96
N LYS A 205 3.62 13.54 -9.64
CA LYS A 205 4.65 12.61 -9.13
C LYS A 205 4.15 11.93 -7.85
N VAL A 206 3.74 12.70 -6.84
CA VAL A 206 3.27 12.17 -5.55
C VAL A 206 2.07 11.23 -5.72
N MET A 207 1.11 11.57 -6.59
CA MET A 207 -0.05 10.70 -6.81
C MET A 207 0.31 9.41 -7.56
N LYS A 208 1.29 9.43 -8.47
CA LYS A 208 1.80 8.20 -9.11
C LYS A 208 2.49 7.30 -8.10
N GLU A 209 3.37 7.85 -7.27
CA GLU A 209 4.07 7.11 -6.23
C GLU A 209 3.09 6.46 -5.25
N ASN A 210 2.07 7.20 -4.80
CA ASN A 210 1.04 6.66 -3.90
C ASN A 210 0.16 5.59 -4.58
N SER A 211 -0.07 5.71 -5.89
CA SER A 211 -0.77 4.68 -6.68
C SER A 211 0.02 3.37 -6.72
N GLU A 212 1.32 3.45 -7.02
CA GLU A 212 2.22 2.29 -7.04
C GLU A 212 2.37 1.66 -5.66
N LEU A 213 2.48 2.49 -4.62
CA LEU A 213 2.57 2.05 -3.23
C LEU A 213 1.32 1.26 -2.83
N SER A 214 0.13 1.81 -3.11
CA SER A 214 -1.15 1.15 -2.83
C SER A 214 -1.28 -0.15 -3.63
N GLN A 215 -0.80 -0.18 -4.87
CA GLN A 215 -0.83 -1.37 -5.73
C GLN A 215 0.07 -2.48 -5.19
N LYS A 216 1.30 -2.16 -4.76
CA LYS A 216 2.25 -3.13 -4.18
C LYS A 216 1.64 -3.85 -2.97
N ILE A 217 0.90 -3.11 -2.16
CA ILE A 217 0.25 -3.63 -0.94
C ILE A 217 -1.03 -4.43 -1.28
N GLY A 218 -1.69 -4.12 -2.41
CA GLY A 218 -2.90 -4.81 -2.88
C GLY A 218 -4.20 -4.02 -2.67
N PHE A 219 -4.10 -2.73 -2.32
CA PHE A 219 -5.25 -1.83 -2.23
C PHE A 219 -5.65 -1.29 -3.61
N GLU A 220 -6.45 -2.06 -4.32
CA GLU A 220 -6.87 -1.73 -5.68
C GLU A 220 -7.67 -0.43 -5.75
N VAL A 221 -8.59 -0.20 -4.82
CA VAL A 221 -9.42 1.02 -4.80
C VAL A 221 -8.54 2.25 -4.60
N LEU A 222 -7.64 2.24 -3.61
CA LEU A 222 -6.72 3.36 -3.37
C LEU A 222 -5.78 3.58 -4.56
N SER A 223 -5.19 2.50 -5.08
CA SER A 223 -4.31 2.58 -6.25
C SER A 223 -5.02 3.22 -7.44
N ASN A 224 -6.24 2.78 -7.72
CA ASN A 224 -7.05 3.30 -8.81
C ASN A 224 -7.41 4.79 -8.61
N MET A 225 -7.82 5.20 -7.41
CA MET A 225 -8.14 6.61 -7.14
C MET A 225 -6.93 7.52 -7.33
N HIS A 226 -5.75 7.12 -6.83
CA HIS A 226 -4.51 7.87 -7.04
C HIS A 226 -4.12 7.92 -8.53
N SER A 227 -4.27 6.81 -9.25
CA SER A 227 -3.97 6.72 -10.69
C SER A 227 -4.88 7.65 -11.52
N ILE A 228 -6.19 7.62 -11.27
CA ILE A 228 -7.17 8.49 -11.95
C ILE A 228 -6.84 9.96 -11.70
N LEU A 229 -6.51 10.30 -10.44
CA LEU A 229 -6.17 11.67 -10.07
C LEU A 229 -4.89 12.15 -10.76
N ALA A 230 -3.81 11.35 -10.71
CA ALA A 230 -2.55 11.66 -11.38
C ALA A 230 -2.74 11.85 -12.89
N LYS A 231 -3.48 10.94 -13.54
CA LYS A 231 -3.77 11.01 -14.97
C LYS A 231 -4.64 12.20 -15.32
N GLY A 232 -5.63 12.53 -14.49
CA GLY A 232 -6.47 13.71 -14.68
C GLY A 232 -5.67 15.00 -14.63
N LEU A 233 -4.79 15.16 -13.65
CA LEU A 233 -3.86 16.30 -13.55
C LEU A 233 -2.90 16.36 -14.75
N ASP A 234 -2.36 15.21 -15.18
CA ASP A 234 -1.47 15.14 -16.34
C ASP A 234 -2.16 15.57 -17.65
N LEU A 235 -3.42 15.19 -17.85
CA LEU A 235 -4.20 15.63 -19.01
C LEU A 235 -4.55 17.12 -18.97
N ILE A 236 -4.76 17.70 -17.77
CA ILE A 236 -4.92 19.14 -17.59
C ILE A 236 -3.62 19.87 -17.92
N HIS A 237 -2.49 19.39 -17.39
CA HIS A 237 -1.15 19.94 -17.66
C HIS A 237 -0.83 19.93 -19.16
N GLN A 238 -1.10 18.81 -19.84
CA GLN A 238 -0.93 18.68 -21.30
C GLN A 238 -1.99 19.43 -22.11
N LYS A 239 -2.90 20.17 -21.47
CA LYS A 239 -4.02 20.91 -22.09
C LYS A 239 -4.96 20.04 -22.95
N LYS A 240 -4.95 18.73 -22.72
CA LYS A 240 -5.85 17.75 -23.38
C LYS A 240 -7.27 17.80 -22.81
N ILE A 241 -7.42 18.28 -21.58
CA ILE A 241 -8.70 18.49 -20.91
C ILE A 241 -8.68 19.87 -20.24
N ALA A 242 -9.72 20.67 -20.45
CA ALA A 242 -9.89 21.93 -19.73
C ALA A 242 -10.30 21.66 -18.27
N PRO A 243 -9.75 22.40 -17.29
CA PRO A 243 -10.09 22.27 -15.86
C PRO A 243 -11.47 22.86 -15.55
N SER A 244 -12.53 22.29 -16.12
CA SER A 244 -13.91 22.69 -15.84
C SER A 244 -14.35 22.25 -14.44
N ILE A 245 -15.41 22.86 -13.92
CA ILE A 245 -16.02 22.49 -12.62
C ILE A 245 -16.26 20.98 -12.55
N ASN A 246 -16.80 20.37 -13.60
CA ASN A 246 -17.06 18.93 -13.63
C ASN A 246 -15.80 18.09 -13.50
N VAL A 247 -14.70 18.48 -14.17
CA VAL A 247 -13.41 17.78 -14.09
C VAL A 247 -12.84 17.91 -12.68
N ILE A 248 -12.81 19.13 -12.13
CA ILE A 248 -12.30 19.39 -10.77
C ILE A 248 -13.10 18.62 -9.72
N GLU A 249 -14.43 18.59 -9.84
CA GLU A 249 -15.29 17.85 -8.93
C GLU A 249 -15.12 16.31 -9.06
N SER A 250 -14.75 15.80 -10.23
CA SER A 250 -14.37 14.38 -10.39
C SER A 250 -13.01 14.07 -9.75
N LEU A 251 -12.04 14.99 -9.83
CA LEU A 251 -10.76 14.87 -9.12
C LEU A 251 -10.97 14.93 -7.60
N ARG A 252 -11.84 15.83 -7.11
CA ARG A 252 -12.25 15.87 -5.70
C ARG A 252 -12.93 14.59 -5.24
N ALA A 253 -13.77 13.99 -6.07
CA ALA A 253 -14.38 12.71 -5.75
C ALA A 253 -13.31 11.63 -5.48
N CYS A 254 -12.19 11.63 -6.22
CA CYS A 254 -11.05 10.75 -5.94
C CYS A 254 -10.46 11.03 -4.55
N LEU A 255 -10.24 12.31 -4.20
CA LEU A 255 -9.72 12.70 -2.87
C LEU A 255 -10.65 12.27 -1.74
N ILE A 256 -11.97 12.44 -1.91
CA ILE A 256 -12.97 12.02 -0.91
C ILE A 256 -12.93 10.51 -0.71
N VAL A 257 -12.86 9.73 -1.78
CA VAL A 257 -12.75 8.26 -1.71
C VAL A 257 -11.44 7.87 -1.01
N ILE A 258 -10.31 8.47 -1.35
CA ILE A 258 -9.02 8.20 -0.68
C ILE A 258 -9.14 8.45 0.82
N VAL A 259 -9.65 9.61 1.23
CA VAL A 259 -9.79 9.95 2.65
C VAL A 259 -10.77 9.02 3.36
N ALA A 260 -11.90 8.70 2.73
CA ALA A 260 -12.91 7.83 3.32
C ALA A 260 -12.42 6.39 3.50
N VAL A 261 -11.70 5.86 2.51
CA VAL A 261 -11.12 4.51 2.57
C VAL A 261 -10.01 4.44 3.62
N VAL A 262 -9.08 5.40 3.63
CA VAL A 262 -7.97 5.39 4.59
C VAL A 262 -8.45 5.67 6.02
N ARG A 263 -9.29 6.69 6.22
CA ARG A 263 -9.81 7.01 7.56
C ARG A 263 -10.93 6.08 8.02
N GLY A 264 -11.44 5.22 7.13
CA GLY A 264 -12.53 4.27 7.36
C GLY A 264 -13.76 4.88 8.04
N LYS A 265 -14.21 6.03 7.54
CA LYS A 265 -15.48 6.59 7.99
C LYS A 265 -16.64 5.80 7.37
N GLU A 266 -17.71 5.56 8.13
CA GLU A 266 -19.00 5.02 7.64
C GLU A 266 -19.76 6.07 6.81
N VAL A 267 -19.09 6.65 5.81
CA VAL A 267 -19.70 7.60 4.88
C VAL A 267 -20.01 6.83 3.62
N ASP A 268 -21.24 6.92 3.14
CA ASP A 268 -21.59 6.37 1.83
C ASP A 268 -20.78 7.08 0.74
N ILE A 269 -19.80 6.37 0.20
CA ILE A 269 -18.92 6.85 -0.87
C ILE A 269 -19.40 6.48 -2.27
N THR A 270 -20.52 5.77 -2.41
CA THR A 270 -20.96 5.18 -3.68
C THR A 270 -21.05 6.20 -4.80
N ASN A 271 -21.60 7.39 -4.50
CA ASN A 271 -21.72 8.49 -5.46
C ASN A 271 -20.35 9.04 -5.89
N TYR A 272 -19.41 9.18 -4.96
CA TYR A 272 -18.07 9.68 -5.24
C TYR A 272 -17.25 8.66 -6.02
N LEU A 273 -17.34 7.38 -5.65
CA LEU A 273 -16.69 6.29 -6.35
C LEU A 273 -17.19 6.19 -7.78
N THR A 274 -18.51 6.18 -7.99
CA THR A 274 -19.12 6.15 -9.33
C THR A 274 -18.65 7.33 -10.19
N LYS A 275 -18.60 8.53 -9.60
CA LYS A 275 -18.13 9.74 -10.30
C LYS A 275 -16.64 9.68 -10.66
N ALA A 276 -15.80 9.21 -9.73
CA ALA A 276 -14.37 9.06 -9.94
C ALA A 276 -14.06 8.01 -11.03
N GLU A 277 -14.69 6.83 -10.95
CA GLU A 277 -14.52 5.77 -11.95
C GLU A 277 -15.08 6.15 -13.31
N GLY A 278 -16.24 6.81 -13.35
CA GLY A 278 -16.81 7.34 -14.59
C GLY A 278 -15.85 8.31 -15.28
N PHE A 279 -15.23 9.20 -14.50
CA PHE A 279 -14.19 10.08 -15.00
C PHE A 279 -12.96 9.29 -15.48
N GLY A 280 -12.46 8.33 -14.68
CA GLY A 280 -11.35 7.44 -15.03
C GLY A 280 -11.54 6.71 -16.36
N LYS A 281 -12.76 6.23 -16.64
CA LYS A 281 -13.13 5.63 -17.93
C LYS A 281 -13.05 6.66 -19.06
N SER A 282 -13.61 7.85 -18.87
CA SER A 282 -13.63 8.92 -19.88
C SER A 282 -12.23 9.42 -20.29
N ILE A 283 -11.29 9.44 -19.36
CA ILE A 283 -9.92 9.88 -19.62
C ILE A 283 -9.02 8.76 -20.15
N SER A 284 -9.45 7.50 -20.02
CA SER A 284 -8.72 6.34 -20.52
C SER A 284 -9.08 5.99 -21.96
N SER A 285 -10.33 6.23 -22.37
CA SER A 285 -10.76 6.09 -23.76
C SER A 285 -10.12 7.15 -24.69
N LYS A 286 -9.88 8.37 -24.20
CA LYS A 286 -9.21 9.44 -24.97
C LYS A 286 -7.73 9.18 -25.30
N ASN A 287 -7.07 8.22 -24.65
CA ASN A 287 -5.68 7.86 -24.93
C ASN A 287 -5.52 6.72 -25.96
N LYS A 288 -6.62 6.11 -26.43
CA LYS A 288 -6.60 5.03 -27.45
C LYS A 288 -6.92 5.52 -28.88
N GLY A 289 -7.12 6.82 -29.05
CA GLY A 289 -7.36 7.45 -30.35
C GLY A 289 -6.28 8.48 -30.65
N ASN A 290 -5.09 8.02 -30.99
CA ASN A 290 -4.05 8.71 -31.76
C ASN A 290 -3.06 7.67 -32.28
#